data_AF-A0ABD2IBT1-F1
#
_entry.id   AF-A0ABD2IBT1-F1
#
_cell.length_a   1.000
_cell.length_b   1.000
_cell.length_c   1.000
_cell.angle_alpha   90.00
_cell.angle_beta   90.00
_cell.angle_gamma   90.00
#
_symmetry.space_group_name_H-M   'P 1'
#
loop_
_entity.id
_entity.type
_entity.pdbx_description
1 polymer ?
#
loop_
_entity_poly.entity_id
_entity_poly.type
_entity_poly.pdbx_seq_one_letter_code
_entity_poly.pdbx_strand_id
1 'polypeptide(L)'
;MTGTERKVFQKYYPPDFDPAKIPKAKQPRNRQFIQRVMTPFNMRCNTCNEYIYKGKKFNMRRETAEGENYLGLKIFRFYFRCPNCLAEITFKTDIENVDYQAEHGATRLFDAFKFYQEQERREEVKEEEEKADAMKMLEKRTKMSKIEMEALGHIEELQESNRRYEKIDAIAYINETEQQRAMSFADQIRVQEEEDEREVERLVGRAANGGKIERRLNDDEAVEQEKADNWKMVEAAEQSQQQPIRRRAGPKSARRLYVKAVFTGFKRGHRSQHENTSLLKLDGVNDKSDASFYLGKRAVYMYKGHKMIARGGGPKTRVRAIWGRITRVHGNSGVVRAKFRHNLPPSAMGKRIRVMLYPSNI
;
A
#
# COMPACT_ATOMS: atom_id res chain seq x y z
N MET A 1 52.28 30.24 1.16
CA MET A 1 51.65 29.58 -0.01
C MET A 1 52.66 28.62 -0.62
N THR A 2 52.70 27.37 -0.18
CA THR A 2 53.50 26.31 -0.83
C THR A 2 52.58 25.12 -1.03
N GLY A 3 51.51 25.34 -1.79
CA GLY A 3 50.62 24.27 -2.21
C GLY A 3 51.33 23.48 -3.29
N THR A 4 52.02 22.40 -2.92
CA THR A 4 52.48 21.40 -3.88
C THR A 4 51.32 20.99 -4.77
N GLU A 5 51.53 21.05 -6.09
CA GLU A 5 50.50 20.77 -7.08
C GLU A 5 49.98 19.33 -6.95
N ARG A 6 48.70 19.09 -7.25
CA ARG A 6 48.13 17.72 -7.24
C ARG A 6 48.82 16.80 -8.25
N LYS A 7 49.30 17.37 -9.37
CA LYS A 7 50.01 16.66 -10.43
C LYS A 7 51.43 17.20 -10.53
N VAL A 8 52.30 16.73 -9.65
CA VAL A 8 53.71 17.12 -9.64
C VAL A 8 54.44 16.45 -10.80
N PHE A 9 55.03 17.24 -11.70
CA PHE A 9 55.83 16.74 -12.82
C PHE A 9 57.17 16.14 -12.37
N GLN A 10 57.85 16.80 -11.42
CA GLN A 10 59.15 16.37 -10.92
C GLN A 10 59.13 16.28 -9.39
N LYS A 11 59.47 15.11 -8.87
CA LYS A 11 59.74 14.92 -7.45
C LYS A 11 61.25 14.98 -7.24
N TYR A 12 61.70 15.74 -6.25
CA TYR A 12 63.11 15.77 -5.88
C TYR A 12 63.52 14.39 -5.34
N TYR A 13 64.53 13.79 -5.94
CA TYR A 13 65.23 12.62 -5.42
C TYR A 13 66.62 13.08 -4.93
N PRO A 14 67.07 12.65 -3.74
CA PRO A 14 68.42 12.93 -3.27
C PRO A 14 69.49 12.41 -4.24
N PRO A 15 70.67 13.05 -4.33
CA PRO A 15 71.74 12.61 -5.24
C PRO A 15 72.25 11.19 -4.95
N ASP A 16 72.16 10.73 -3.70
CA ASP A 16 72.56 9.38 -3.27
C ASP A 16 71.45 8.32 -3.43
N PHE A 17 70.30 8.67 -4.04
CA PHE A 17 69.14 7.78 -4.15
C PHE A 17 69.40 6.66 -5.17
N ASP A 18 69.50 5.42 -4.67
CA ASP A 18 69.60 4.21 -5.48
C ASP A 18 68.35 3.34 -5.35
N PRO A 19 67.56 3.15 -6.44
CA PRO A 19 66.33 2.37 -6.40
C PRO A 19 66.55 0.87 -6.11
N ALA A 20 67.76 0.33 -6.29
CA ALA A 20 68.05 -1.08 -6.05
C ALA A 20 68.17 -1.42 -4.56
N LYS A 21 68.56 -0.45 -3.72
CA LYS A 21 68.82 -0.64 -2.28
C LYS A 21 67.54 -0.67 -1.43
N ILE A 22 66.40 -0.24 -1.98
CA ILE A 22 65.15 -0.11 -1.22
C ILE A 22 64.35 -1.42 -1.29
N PRO A 23 64.06 -2.07 -0.14
CA PRO A 23 63.25 -3.27 -0.15
C PRO A 23 61.79 -2.94 -0.49
N LYS A 24 61.17 -3.75 -1.36
CA LYS A 24 59.72 -3.67 -1.61
C LYS A 24 58.98 -4.16 -0.37
N ALA A 25 58.03 -3.37 0.12
CA ALA A 25 57.19 -3.75 1.24
C ALA A 25 56.38 -5.02 0.89
N LYS A 26 56.76 -6.17 1.45
CA LYS A 26 56.02 -7.42 1.33
C LYS A 26 54.75 -7.32 2.17
N GLN A 27 53.60 -7.37 1.51
CA GLN A 27 52.30 -7.32 2.16
C GLN A 27 51.73 -8.74 2.30
N PRO A 28 50.97 -9.04 3.36
CA PRO A 28 50.35 -10.34 3.52
C PRO A 28 49.36 -10.61 2.38
N ARG A 29 49.17 -11.89 2.02
CA ARG A 29 48.28 -12.32 0.94
C ARG A 29 46.82 -11.94 1.20
N ASN A 30 46.38 -12.02 2.46
CA ASN A 30 45.02 -11.69 2.91
C ASN A 30 44.88 -10.23 3.34
N ARG A 31 45.44 -9.33 2.54
CA ARG A 31 45.34 -7.91 2.82
C ARG A 31 43.92 -7.41 2.54
N GLN A 32 43.30 -6.83 3.56
CA GLN A 32 42.05 -6.11 3.42
C GLN A 32 42.30 -4.71 2.88
N PHE A 33 41.62 -4.36 1.78
CA PHE A 33 41.66 -3.02 1.20
C PHE A 33 40.38 -2.28 1.54
N ILE A 34 40.48 -1.04 2.01
CA ILE A 34 39.31 -0.20 2.23
C ILE A 34 38.93 0.44 0.90
N GLN A 35 37.71 0.17 0.44
CA GLN A 35 37.16 0.74 -0.80
C GLN A 35 35.78 1.30 -0.53
N ARG A 36 35.49 2.48 -1.10
CA ARG A 36 34.16 3.09 -1.00
C ARG A 36 33.27 2.56 -2.13
N VAL A 37 32.36 1.64 -1.80
CA VAL A 37 31.51 0.92 -2.77
C VAL A 37 30.04 1.02 -2.36
N MET A 38 29.16 0.75 -3.33
CA MET A 38 27.71 0.67 -3.16
C MET A 38 27.27 -0.74 -2.76
N THR A 39 26.18 -0.86 -2.02
CA THR A 39 25.49 -2.14 -1.84
C THR A 39 24.83 -2.61 -3.15
N PRO A 40 25.03 -3.86 -3.59
CA PRO A 40 24.57 -4.34 -4.91
C PRO A 40 23.07 -4.66 -4.95
N PHE A 41 22.47 -5.09 -3.84
CA PHE A 41 21.07 -5.46 -3.74
C PHE A 41 20.42 -4.94 -2.46
N ASN A 42 19.09 -4.96 -2.43
CA ASN A 42 18.30 -4.64 -1.25
C ASN A 42 18.42 -5.79 -0.25
N MET A 43 18.75 -5.47 1.01
CA MET A 43 18.89 -6.46 2.07
C MET A 43 18.34 -5.92 3.39
N ARG A 44 18.02 -6.84 4.29
CA ARG A 44 17.61 -6.56 5.67
C ARG A 44 18.66 -7.12 6.61
N CYS A 45 19.14 -6.30 7.54
CA CYS A 45 20.10 -6.75 8.55
C CYS A 45 19.42 -7.73 9.52
N ASN A 46 20.08 -8.84 9.83
CA ASN A 46 19.50 -9.88 10.70
C ASN A 46 19.41 -9.46 12.18
N THR A 47 20.32 -8.58 12.63
CA THR A 47 20.38 -8.16 14.05
C THR A 47 19.36 -7.09 14.40
N CYS A 48 19.23 -6.03 13.58
CA CYS A 48 18.37 -4.88 13.89
C CYS A 48 17.20 -4.69 12.94
N ASN A 49 17.02 -5.58 11.96
CA ASN A 49 15.97 -5.50 10.94
C ASN A 49 15.97 -4.19 10.12
N GLU A 50 17.06 -3.42 10.14
CA GLU A 50 17.21 -2.23 9.33
C GLU A 50 17.32 -2.61 7.85
N TYR A 51 16.59 -1.88 7.00
CA TYR A 51 16.63 -2.07 5.56
C TYR A 51 17.80 -1.29 4.94
N ILE A 52 18.64 -2.02 4.21
CA ILE A 52 19.74 -1.47 3.43
C ILE A 52 19.34 -1.59 1.96
N TYR A 53 18.98 -0.45 1.38
CA TYR A 53 18.61 -0.38 -0.03
C TYR A 53 19.84 -0.46 -0.95
N LYS A 54 19.62 -0.94 -2.17
CA LYS A 54 20.59 -0.98 -3.27
C LYS A 54 21.13 0.44 -3.51
N GLY A 55 22.44 0.56 -3.68
CA GLY A 55 23.08 1.84 -3.93
C GLY A 55 23.36 2.67 -2.67
N LYS A 56 23.38 2.08 -1.47
CA LYS A 56 23.87 2.78 -0.29
C LYS A 56 25.41 2.72 -0.25
N LYS A 57 26.06 3.90 -0.12
CA LYS A 57 27.54 4.02 -0.10
C LYS A 57 28.11 3.64 1.26
N PHE A 58 29.07 2.73 1.29
CA PHE A 58 29.84 2.38 2.48
C PHE A 58 31.34 2.39 2.20
N ASN A 59 32.13 2.62 3.24
CA ASN A 59 33.55 2.29 3.23
C ASN A 59 33.64 0.79 3.59
N MET A 60 33.81 -0.05 2.59
CA MET A 60 33.83 -1.51 2.73
C MET A 60 35.27 -1.99 2.82
N ARG A 61 35.51 -3.08 3.56
CA ARG A 61 36.78 -3.81 3.52
C ARG A 61 36.64 -4.90 2.46
N ARG A 62 37.55 -4.94 1.49
CA ARG A 62 37.59 -5.94 0.42
C ARG A 62 38.73 -6.91 0.71
N GLU A 63 38.40 -8.20 0.72
CA GLU A 63 39.33 -9.32 0.81
C GLU A 63 39.19 -10.20 -0.42
N THR A 64 40.25 -10.94 -0.77
CA THR A 64 40.17 -12.00 -1.78
C THR A 64 39.74 -13.29 -1.09
N ALA A 65 38.67 -13.93 -1.54
CA ALA A 65 38.25 -15.20 -0.98
C ALA A 65 39.31 -16.27 -1.28
N GLU A 66 39.92 -16.85 -0.25
CA GLU A 66 40.89 -17.93 -0.42
C GLU A 66 40.18 -19.25 -0.75
N GLY A 67 40.69 -19.98 -1.75
CA GLY A 67 40.15 -21.29 -2.15
C GLY A 67 39.01 -21.24 -3.17
N GLU A 68 38.41 -20.08 -3.42
CA GLU A 68 37.29 -19.91 -4.34
C GLU A 68 37.72 -19.03 -5.53
N ASN A 69 38.10 -19.67 -6.63
CA ASN A 69 38.40 -19.00 -7.90
C ASN A 69 37.49 -19.55 -8.99
N TYR A 70 36.92 -18.67 -9.81
CA TYR A 70 36.11 -19.06 -10.95
C TYR A 70 36.96 -18.97 -12.22
N LEU A 71 37.33 -20.11 -12.83
CA LEU A 71 38.14 -20.16 -14.05
C LEU A 71 39.44 -19.30 -13.98
N GLY A 72 40.06 -19.23 -12.79
CA GLY A 72 41.27 -18.41 -12.55
C GLY A 72 41.01 -16.95 -12.18
N LEU A 73 39.74 -16.50 -12.21
CA LEU A 73 39.33 -15.20 -11.69
C LEU A 73 39.12 -15.27 -10.18
N LYS A 74 39.61 -14.24 -9.50
CA LYS A 74 39.53 -14.12 -8.03
C LYS A 74 38.13 -13.68 -7.62
N ILE A 75 37.55 -14.36 -6.64
CA ILE A 75 36.32 -13.93 -5.99
C ILE A 75 36.67 -12.97 -4.84
N PHE A 76 35.91 -11.88 -4.73
CA PHE A 76 36.09 -10.89 -3.67
C PHE A 76 34.99 -11.00 -2.64
N ARG A 77 35.39 -10.92 -1.37
CA ARG A 77 34.48 -10.78 -0.23
C ARG A 77 34.53 -9.35 0.28
N PHE A 78 33.36 -8.76 0.46
CA PHE A 78 33.20 -7.42 0.99
C PHE A 78 32.60 -7.48 2.38
N TYR A 79 33.19 -6.71 3.28
CA TYR A 79 32.72 -6.53 4.64
C TYR A 79 32.31 -5.08 4.86
N PHE A 80 31.15 -4.88 5.45
CA PHE A 80 30.73 -3.55 5.89
C PHE A 80 29.91 -3.64 7.17
N ARG A 81 29.80 -2.53 7.88
CA ARG A 81 29.04 -2.46 9.13
C ARG A 81 27.66 -1.88 8.88
N CYS A 82 26.64 -2.46 9.51
CA CYS A 82 25.29 -1.93 9.50
C CYS A 82 25.26 -0.53 10.18
N PRO A 83 24.59 0.48 9.60
CA PRO A 83 24.57 1.83 10.16
C PRO A 83 23.88 1.95 11.53
N ASN A 84 23.05 0.97 11.92
CA ASN A 84 22.28 1.02 13.16
C ASN A 84 22.89 0.16 14.28
N CYS A 85 23.17 -1.12 14.02
CA CYS A 85 23.67 -2.07 15.03
C CYS A 85 25.18 -2.37 14.96
N LEU A 86 25.90 -1.78 14.00
CA LEU A 86 27.34 -2.03 13.75
C LEU A 86 27.72 -3.49 13.46
N ALA A 87 26.75 -4.40 13.36
CA ALA A 87 26.97 -5.78 12.95
C ALA A 87 27.64 -5.83 11.57
N GLU A 88 28.58 -6.75 11.43
CA GLU A 88 29.31 -6.96 10.20
C GLU A 88 28.48 -7.79 9.23
N ILE A 89 28.29 -7.26 8.02
CA ILE A 89 27.56 -7.89 6.93
C ILE A 89 28.57 -8.21 5.84
N THR A 90 28.49 -9.42 5.30
CA THR A 90 29.41 -9.92 4.28
C THR A 90 28.68 -10.40 3.04
N PHE A 91 29.26 -10.09 1.88
CA PHE A 91 28.80 -10.61 0.60
C PHE A 91 29.98 -10.91 -0.31
N LYS A 92 29.80 -11.91 -1.18
CA LYS A 92 30.78 -12.35 -2.18
C LYS A 92 30.34 -11.95 -3.60
N THR A 93 31.29 -11.89 -4.51
CA THR A 93 31.05 -11.73 -5.95
C THR A 93 30.84 -13.10 -6.60
N ASP A 94 29.70 -13.31 -7.24
CA ASP A 94 29.42 -14.53 -8.00
C ASP A 94 29.58 -14.24 -9.49
N ILE A 95 30.67 -14.74 -10.06
CA ILE A 95 31.02 -14.46 -11.45
C ILE A 95 30.11 -15.25 -12.41
N GLU A 96 29.71 -16.47 -12.03
CA GLU A 96 28.83 -17.34 -12.82
C GLU A 96 27.47 -16.69 -13.10
N ASN A 97 26.85 -16.09 -12.08
CA ASN A 97 25.51 -15.50 -12.16
C ASN A 97 25.53 -13.97 -12.35
N VAL A 98 26.71 -13.37 -12.53
CA VAL A 98 26.92 -11.90 -12.64
C VAL A 98 26.20 -11.15 -11.50
N ASP A 99 26.24 -11.70 -10.29
CA ASP A 99 25.57 -11.15 -9.12
C ASP A 99 26.45 -11.27 -7.88
N TYR A 100 25.89 -10.95 -6.73
CA TYR A 100 26.55 -11.07 -5.43
C TYR A 100 25.72 -11.97 -4.52
N GLN A 101 26.40 -12.88 -3.81
CA GLN A 101 25.80 -13.72 -2.78
C GLN A 101 25.92 -13.06 -1.41
N ALA A 102 24.83 -13.01 -0.65
CA ALA A 102 24.89 -12.68 0.77
C ALA A 102 25.40 -13.90 1.56
N GLU A 103 26.43 -13.72 2.41
CA GLU A 103 26.93 -14.78 3.29
C GLU A 103 26.41 -14.57 4.73
N HIS A 104 26.86 -13.51 5.39
CA HIS A 104 26.60 -13.29 6.82
C HIS A 104 25.97 -11.93 7.10
N GLY A 105 25.13 -11.89 8.13
CA GLY A 105 24.63 -10.64 8.73
C GLY A 105 23.43 -9.97 8.05
N ALA A 106 23.04 -10.42 6.85
CA ALA A 106 21.85 -9.89 6.18
C ALA A 106 21.15 -10.91 5.26
N THR A 107 19.83 -10.82 5.21
CA THR A 107 18.99 -11.52 4.23
C THR A 107 18.69 -10.61 3.05
N ARG A 108 18.86 -11.12 1.82
CA ARG A 108 18.42 -10.41 0.61
C ARG A 108 16.89 -10.33 0.59
N LEU A 109 16.34 -9.21 0.13
CA LEU A 109 14.90 -9.12 -0.10
C LEU A 109 14.51 -10.00 -1.29
N PHE A 110 13.35 -10.66 -1.19
CA PHE A 110 12.79 -11.46 -2.27
C PHE A 110 12.55 -10.58 -3.51
N ASP A 111 13.05 -11.04 -4.64
CA ASP A 111 12.89 -10.40 -5.94
C ASP A 111 11.94 -11.26 -6.78
N ALA A 112 10.71 -10.80 -6.94
CA ALA A 112 9.65 -11.52 -7.65
C ALA A 112 10.07 -11.85 -9.10
N PHE A 113 10.85 -10.98 -9.73
CA PHE A 113 11.32 -11.18 -11.09
C PHE A 113 12.31 -12.34 -11.20
N LYS A 114 13.25 -12.44 -10.23
CA LYS A 114 14.20 -13.57 -10.20
C LYS A 114 13.51 -14.90 -9.95
N PHE A 115 12.53 -14.91 -9.04
CA PHE A 115 11.76 -16.12 -8.78
C PHE A 115 10.96 -16.56 -10.01
N TYR A 116 10.36 -15.61 -10.72
CA TYR A 116 9.64 -15.89 -11.97
C TYR A 116 10.56 -16.48 -13.04
N GLN A 117 11.75 -15.89 -13.29
CA GLN A 117 12.73 -16.45 -14.22
C GLN A 117 13.24 -17.86 -13.83
N GLU A 118 13.39 -18.11 -12.53
CA GLU A 118 13.81 -19.42 -12.03
C GLU A 118 12.68 -20.46 -12.18
N GLN A 119 11.42 -20.04 -12.02
CA GLN A 119 10.27 -20.88 -12.34
C GLN A 119 10.15 -21.17 -13.84
N GLU A 120 10.30 -20.15 -14.70
CA GLU A 120 10.29 -20.33 -16.16
C GLU A 120 11.38 -21.29 -16.60
N ARG A 121 12.64 -21.10 -16.20
CA ARG A 121 13.70 -22.06 -16.54
C ARG A 121 13.41 -23.48 -16.04
N ARG A 122 12.80 -23.62 -14.86
CA ARG A 122 12.42 -24.93 -14.32
C ARG A 122 11.26 -25.54 -15.10
N GLU A 123 10.33 -24.74 -15.61
CA GLU A 123 9.24 -25.16 -16.47
C GLU A 123 9.74 -25.53 -17.86
N GLU A 124 10.67 -24.76 -18.43
CA GLU A 124 11.33 -25.07 -19.70
C GLU A 124 12.06 -26.42 -19.64
N VAL A 125 12.85 -26.67 -18.59
CA VAL A 125 13.52 -27.97 -18.40
C VAL A 125 12.50 -29.11 -18.29
N LYS A 126 11.41 -28.90 -17.55
CA LYS A 126 10.32 -29.89 -17.48
C LYS A 126 9.62 -30.08 -18.81
N GLU A 127 9.42 -29.03 -19.58
CA GLU A 127 8.85 -29.11 -20.91
C GLU A 127 9.77 -29.84 -21.89
N GLU A 128 11.09 -29.66 -21.79
CA GLU A 128 12.07 -30.41 -22.57
C GLU A 128 12.06 -31.90 -22.21
N GLU A 129 11.99 -32.24 -20.93
CA GLU A 129 11.77 -33.61 -20.46
C GLU A 129 10.44 -34.18 -20.98
N GLU A 130 9.36 -33.39 -20.97
CA GLU A 130 8.06 -33.79 -21.53
C GLU A 130 8.04 -33.88 -23.06
N LYS A 131 8.86 -33.07 -23.75
CA LYS A 131 9.04 -33.11 -25.20
C LYS A 131 9.88 -34.32 -25.63
N ALA A 132 10.79 -34.77 -24.78
CA ALA A 132 11.57 -35.98 -25.01
C ALA A 132 10.67 -37.23 -25.06
N ASP A 133 9.59 -37.27 -24.27
CA ASP A 133 8.59 -38.34 -24.29
C ASP A 133 7.41 -38.04 -25.23
N ALA A 134 7.46 -38.57 -26.45
CA ALA A 134 6.44 -38.34 -27.48
C ALA A 134 5.00 -38.71 -27.06
N MET A 135 4.83 -39.77 -26.25
CA MET A 135 3.51 -40.18 -25.73
C MET A 135 2.95 -39.19 -24.70
N LYS A 136 3.83 -38.64 -23.85
CA LYS A 136 3.47 -37.69 -22.79
C LYS A 136 3.07 -36.33 -23.37
N MET A 137 3.74 -35.88 -24.43
CA MET A 137 3.33 -34.68 -25.18
C MET A 137 1.92 -34.84 -25.77
N LEU A 138 1.62 -35.99 -26.37
CA LEU A 138 0.29 -36.28 -26.93
C LEU A 138 -0.80 -36.31 -25.86
N GLU A 139 -0.52 -36.92 -24.70
CA GLU A 139 -1.44 -36.94 -23.56
C GLU A 139 -1.68 -35.52 -23.00
N LYS A 140 -0.64 -34.69 -22.90
CA LYS A 140 -0.78 -33.29 -22.48
C LYS A 140 -1.62 -32.49 -23.46
N ARG A 141 -1.37 -32.64 -24.77
CA ARG A 141 -2.13 -31.92 -25.81
C ARG A 141 -3.62 -32.28 -25.79
N THR A 142 -3.93 -33.58 -25.71
CA THR A 142 -5.32 -34.05 -25.63
C THR A 142 -6.00 -33.61 -24.34
N LYS A 143 -5.29 -33.63 -23.21
CA LYS A 143 -5.79 -33.11 -21.92
C LYS A 143 -6.03 -31.61 -21.94
N MET A 144 -5.12 -30.83 -22.54
CA MET A 144 -5.30 -29.38 -22.71
C MET A 144 -6.51 -29.07 -23.60
N SER A 145 -6.65 -29.75 -24.75
CA SER A 145 -7.82 -29.59 -25.61
C SER A 145 -9.13 -30.01 -24.93
N LYS A 146 -9.10 -31.03 -24.07
CA LYS A 146 -10.27 -31.45 -23.29
C LYS A 146 -10.67 -30.38 -22.26
N ILE A 147 -9.70 -29.83 -21.54
CA ILE A 147 -9.93 -28.74 -20.56
C ILE A 147 -10.47 -27.50 -21.26
N GLU A 148 -9.94 -27.16 -22.44
CA GLU A 148 -10.45 -26.03 -23.23
C GLU A 148 -11.90 -26.26 -23.68
N MET A 149 -12.25 -27.46 -24.14
CA MET A 149 -13.63 -27.82 -24.49
C MET A 149 -14.57 -27.75 -23.28
N GLU A 150 -14.15 -28.28 -22.13
CA GLU A 150 -14.92 -28.20 -20.88
C GLU A 150 -15.10 -26.75 -20.41
N ALA A 151 -14.05 -25.92 -20.49
CA ALA A 151 -14.11 -24.51 -20.14
C ALA A 151 -15.05 -23.72 -21.06
N LEU A 152 -15.04 -24.00 -22.37
CA LEU A 152 -15.97 -23.39 -23.33
C LEU A 152 -17.41 -23.85 -23.07
N GLY A 153 -17.62 -25.13 -22.77
CA GLY A 153 -18.93 -25.66 -22.36
C GLY A 153 -19.48 -24.95 -21.12
N HIS A 154 -18.65 -24.78 -20.08
CA HIS A 154 -19.04 -24.03 -18.87
C HIS A 154 -19.39 -22.56 -19.16
N ILE A 155 -18.67 -21.92 -20.08
CA ILE A 155 -18.98 -20.54 -20.49
C ILE A 155 -20.33 -20.50 -21.24
N GLU A 156 -20.58 -21.47 -22.12
CA GLU A 156 -21.83 -21.56 -22.87
C GLU A 156 -23.03 -21.84 -21.95
N GLU A 157 -22.92 -22.76 -21.00
CA GLU A 157 -23.93 -23.02 -19.96
C GLU A 157 -24.24 -21.76 -19.14
N LEU A 158 -23.20 -21.02 -18.73
CA LEU A 158 -23.37 -19.76 -18.00
C LEU A 158 -24.02 -18.68 -18.87
N GLN A 159 -23.67 -18.59 -20.15
CA GLN A 159 -24.28 -17.63 -21.07
C GLN A 159 -25.75 -17.99 -21.33
N GLU A 160 -26.08 -19.26 -21.52
CA GLU A 160 -27.45 -19.71 -21.71
C GLU A 160 -28.30 -19.46 -20.46
N SER A 161 -27.75 -19.79 -19.29
CA SER A 161 -28.35 -19.50 -18.00
C SER A 161 -28.60 -17.99 -17.83
N ASN A 162 -27.60 -17.15 -18.10
CA ASN A 162 -27.73 -15.70 -18.05
C ASN A 162 -28.76 -15.16 -19.07
N ARG A 163 -28.82 -15.70 -20.30
CA ARG A 163 -29.84 -15.33 -21.30
C ARG A 163 -31.25 -15.69 -20.87
N ARG A 164 -31.43 -16.79 -20.12
CA ARG A 164 -32.71 -17.15 -19.52
C ARG A 164 -33.09 -16.19 -18.39
N TYR A 165 -32.14 -15.85 -17.52
CA TYR A 165 -32.35 -14.89 -16.43
C TYR A 165 -32.52 -13.43 -16.91
N GLU A 166 -31.99 -13.04 -18.07
CA GLU A 166 -32.14 -11.69 -18.63
C GLU A 166 -33.60 -11.32 -18.94
N LYS A 167 -34.47 -12.31 -19.21
CA LYS A 167 -35.90 -12.10 -19.42
C LYS A 167 -36.70 -11.99 -18.12
N ILE A 168 -36.09 -12.35 -16.99
CA ILE A 168 -36.76 -12.35 -15.68
C ILE A 168 -36.36 -11.05 -14.98
N ASP A 169 -37.29 -10.09 -14.93
CA ASP A 169 -37.11 -8.90 -14.11
C ASP A 169 -37.29 -9.27 -12.62
N ALA A 170 -36.20 -9.71 -12.00
CA ALA A 170 -36.17 -10.10 -10.61
C ALA A 170 -36.62 -8.96 -9.67
N ILE A 171 -36.41 -7.70 -10.06
CA ILE A 171 -36.79 -6.55 -9.24
C ILE A 171 -38.31 -6.36 -9.27
N ALA A 172 -38.95 -6.49 -10.44
CA ALA A 172 -40.41 -6.43 -10.53
C ALA A 172 -41.09 -7.58 -9.78
N TYR A 173 -40.60 -8.81 -9.93
CA TYR A 173 -41.14 -9.98 -9.24
C TYR A 173 -41.00 -9.89 -7.71
N ILE A 174 -39.86 -9.42 -7.21
CA ILE A 174 -39.64 -9.19 -5.77
C ILE A 174 -40.58 -8.08 -5.26
N ASN A 175 -40.73 -6.98 -5.99
CA ASN A 175 -41.62 -5.90 -5.59
C ASN A 175 -43.10 -6.33 -5.58
N GLU A 176 -43.55 -7.12 -6.55
CA GLU A 176 -44.92 -7.64 -6.59
C GLU A 176 -45.19 -8.63 -5.44
N THR A 177 -44.24 -9.52 -5.16
CA THR A 177 -44.37 -10.47 -4.04
C THR A 177 -44.29 -9.78 -2.68
N GLU A 178 -43.44 -8.75 -2.52
CA GLU A 178 -43.42 -7.93 -1.32
C GLU A 178 -44.70 -7.09 -1.16
N GLN A 179 -45.26 -6.56 -2.24
CA GLN A 179 -46.54 -5.85 -2.20
C GLN A 179 -47.71 -6.77 -1.83
N GLN A 180 -47.76 -7.99 -2.36
CA GLN A 180 -48.78 -8.99 -2.00
C GLN A 180 -48.63 -9.47 -0.55
N ARG A 181 -47.40 -9.66 -0.07
CA ARG A 181 -47.14 -9.95 1.35
C ARG A 181 -47.51 -8.77 2.26
N ALA A 182 -47.23 -7.54 1.84
CA ALA A 182 -47.60 -6.34 2.59
C ALA A 182 -49.12 -6.14 2.65
N MET A 183 -49.85 -6.39 1.55
CA MET A 183 -51.32 -6.31 1.53
C MET A 183 -51.96 -7.39 2.41
N SER A 184 -51.50 -8.64 2.31
CA SER A 184 -52.03 -9.73 3.16
C SER A 184 -51.71 -9.57 4.64
N PHE A 185 -50.53 -9.04 4.98
CA PHE A 185 -50.16 -8.73 6.35
C PHE A 185 -50.93 -7.52 6.90
N ALA A 186 -51.17 -6.49 6.08
CA ALA A 186 -51.98 -5.33 6.46
C ALA A 186 -53.46 -5.71 6.69
N ASP A 187 -54.04 -6.59 5.88
CA ASP A 187 -55.41 -7.08 6.09
C ASP A 187 -55.53 -7.93 7.37
N GLN A 188 -54.52 -8.77 7.67
CA GLN A 188 -54.47 -9.53 8.92
C GLN A 188 -54.38 -8.62 10.16
N ILE A 189 -53.57 -7.57 10.11
CA ILE A 189 -53.46 -6.60 11.21
C ILE A 189 -54.77 -5.85 11.40
N ARG A 190 -55.45 -5.41 10.33
CA ARG A 190 -56.73 -4.70 10.44
C ARG A 190 -57.84 -5.57 11.03
N VAL A 191 -57.89 -6.85 10.68
CA VAL A 191 -58.84 -7.81 11.28
C VAL A 191 -58.52 -8.02 12.77
N GLN A 192 -57.24 -8.10 13.14
CA GLN A 192 -56.82 -8.15 14.55
C GLN A 192 -57.16 -6.86 15.30
N GLU A 193 -56.93 -5.68 14.74
CA GLU A 193 -57.28 -4.40 15.35
C GLU A 193 -58.79 -4.27 15.57
N GLU A 194 -59.64 -4.72 14.63
CA GLU A 194 -61.10 -4.75 14.84
C GLU A 194 -61.53 -5.77 15.91
N GLU A 195 -60.85 -6.92 16.02
CA GLU A 195 -61.11 -7.91 17.07
C GLU A 195 -60.65 -7.37 18.44
N ASP A 196 -59.49 -6.74 18.51
CA ASP A 196 -58.93 -6.10 19.70
C ASP A 196 -59.79 -4.90 20.13
N GLU A 197 -60.31 -4.08 19.22
CA GLU A 197 -61.25 -3.00 19.54
C GLU A 197 -62.57 -3.54 20.10
N ARG A 198 -63.12 -4.63 19.53
CA ARG A 198 -64.31 -5.31 20.07
C ARG A 198 -64.06 -5.96 21.43
N GLU A 199 -62.88 -6.50 21.65
CA GLU A 199 -62.48 -7.11 22.93
C GLU A 199 -62.25 -6.03 24.01
N VAL A 200 -61.63 -4.90 23.65
CA VAL A 200 -61.46 -3.73 24.52
C VAL A 200 -62.82 -3.12 24.88
N GLU A 201 -63.75 -3.00 23.94
CA GLU A 201 -65.11 -2.54 24.22
C GLU A 201 -65.85 -3.48 25.19
N ARG A 202 -65.65 -4.80 25.05
CA ARG A 202 -66.18 -5.82 25.96
C ARG A 202 -65.54 -5.76 27.36
N LEU A 203 -64.25 -5.42 27.46
CA LEU A 203 -63.50 -5.32 28.72
C LEU A 203 -63.77 -4.00 29.46
N VAL A 204 -63.88 -2.88 28.74
CA VAL A 204 -64.20 -1.56 29.32
C VAL A 204 -65.64 -1.51 29.82
N GLY A 205 -66.58 -2.21 29.19
CA GLY A 205 -67.95 -2.38 29.69
C GLY A 205 -68.05 -3.15 31.02
N ARG A 206 -67.00 -3.89 31.41
CA ARG A 206 -66.95 -4.65 32.68
C ARG A 206 -66.24 -3.89 33.81
N ALA A 207 -65.62 -2.74 33.52
CA ALA A 207 -64.88 -1.92 34.48
C ALA A 207 -65.74 -0.79 35.14
N ALA A 208 -67.06 -0.92 35.14
CA ALA A 208 -67.99 -0.01 35.82
C ALA A 208 -68.28 -0.40 37.29
N ASN A 209 -67.72 -1.51 37.79
CA ASN A 209 -67.76 -1.86 39.22
C ASN A 209 -66.34 -1.90 39.77
N GLY A 210 -66.07 -0.96 40.68
CA GLY A 210 -64.75 -0.59 41.14
C GLY A 210 -63.87 -1.73 41.63
N GLY A 211 -62.66 -1.75 41.10
CA GLY A 211 -61.53 -2.54 41.60
C GLY A 211 -60.23 -1.83 41.21
N LYS A 212 -59.55 -1.28 42.21
CA LYS A 212 -58.22 -0.65 42.12
C LYS A 212 -57.25 -1.54 41.32
N ILE A 213 -56.65 -1.00 40.24
CA ILE A 213 -55.49 -1.64 39.59
C ILE A 213 -54.24 -1.05 40.24
N GLU A 214 -53.62 -1.83 41.12
CA GLU A 214 -52.28 -1.56 41.62
C GLU A 214 -51.25 -1.79 40.51
N ARG A 215 -50.43 -0.77 40.22
CA ARG A 215 -49.19 -0.94 39.46
C ARG A 215 -48.24 -1.78 40.29
N ARG A 216 -48.01 -3.03 39.90
CA ARG A 216 -46.92 -3.85 40.43
C ARG A 216 -45.71 -3.72 39.51
N LEU A 217 -44.55 -3.54 40.14
CA LEU A 217 -43.26 -3.25 39.54
C LEU A 217 -42.78 -4.34 38.56
N ASN A 218 -41.97 -3.88 37.59
CA ASN A 218 -41.24 -4.62 36.57
C ASN A 218 -40.36 -5.73 37.16
N ASP A 219 -40.43 -6.92 36.58
CA ASP A 219 -39.45 -8.00 36.76
C ASP A 219 -39.31 -8.88 35.50
N ASP A 220 -39.32 -8.27 34.31
CA ASP A 220 -39.12 -8.99 33.03
C ASP A 220 -38.12 -8.30 32.08
N GLU A 221 -37.07 -7.65 32.61
CA GLU A 221 -35.96 -7.14 31.78
C GLU A 221 -34.87 -8.19 31.47
N ALA A 222 -35.06 -9.46 31.85
CA ALA A 222 -34.04 -10.51 31.66
C ALA A 222 -34.36 -11.54 30.56
N VAL A 223 -35.58 -11.60 30.01
CA VAL A 223 -35.98 -12.67 29.06
C VAL A 223 -36.06 -12.19 27.59
N GLU A 224 -36.07 -10.88 27.34
CA GLU A 224 -36.03 -10.34 25.96
C GLU A 224 -34.61 -10.18 25.38
N GLN A 225 -33.57 -10.19 26.22
CA GLN A 225 -32.19 -10.04 25.75
C GLN A 225 -31.63 -11.33 25.11
N GLU A 226 -32.05 -12.52 25.56
CA GLU A 226 -31.53 -13.79 25.03
C GLU A 226 -32.06 -14.13 23.63
N LYS A 227 -33.26 -13.69 23.24
CA LYS A 227 -33.79 -13.90 21.87
C LYS A 227 -33.20 -12.93 20.84
N ALA A 228 -32.81 -11.72 21.26
CA ALA A 228 -32.16 -10.71 20.40
C ALA A 228 -30.68 -11.00 20.15
N ASP A 229 -29.99 -11.65 21.09
CA ASP A 229 -28.59 -12.04 20.95
C ASP A 229 -28.43 -13.37 20.18
N ASN A 230 -29.40 -14.29 20.28
CA ASN A 230 -29.37 -15.55 19.52
C ASN A 230 -29.72 -15.36 18.03
N TRP A 231 -30.54 -14.36 17.67
CA TRP A 231 -30.79 -14.00 16.26
C TRP A 231 -29.54 -13.38 15.58
N LYS A 232 -28.74 -12.60 16.31
CA LYS A 232 -27.52 -11.95 15.78
C LYS A 232 -26.32 -12.88 15.62
N MET A 233 -26.28 -14.01 16.35
CA MET A 233 -25.19 -14.98 16.27
C MET A 233 -25.32 -15.94 15.07
N VAL A 234 -26.55 -16.28 14.65
CA VAL A 234 -26.81 -17.18 13.52
C VAL A 234 -26.59 -16.47 12.17
N GLU A 235 -26.98 -15.20 12.06
CA GLU A 235 -26.77 -14.37 10.86
C GLU A 235 -25.27 -14.02 10.59
N ALA A 236 -24.45 -14.01 11.65
CA ALA A 236 -23.01 -13.74 11.57
C ALA A 236 -22.16 -14.96 11.18
N ALA A 237 -22.68 -16.19 11.38
CA ALA A 237 -21.96 -17.43 11.07
C ALA A 237 -22.08 -17.81 9.59
N GLU A 238 -23.23 -17.60 8.95
CA GLU A 238 -23.46 -17.94 7.53
C GLU A 238 -22.78 -16.98 6.54
N GLN A 239 -22.45 -15.75 6.95
CA GLN A 239 -21.71 -14.80 6.09
C GLN A 239 -20.20 -15.03 6.05
N SER A 240 -19.67 -15.99 6.81
CA SER A 240 -18.22 -16.21 6.95
C SER A 240 -17.61 -17.22 5.98
N GLN A 241 -18.40 -17.94 5.17
CA GLN A 241 -17.88 -19.05 4.35
C GLN A 241 -17.95 -18.88 2.83
N GLN A 242 -18.54 -17.82 2.27
CA GLN A 242 -18.54 -17.62 0.81
C GLN A 242 -18.45 -16.15 0.42
N GLN A 243 -17.24 -15.61 0.25
CA GLN A 243 -17.02 -14.53 -0.73
C GLN A 243 -15.65 -14.65 -1.41
N PRO A 244 -15.60 -14.69 -2.77
CA PRO A 244 -14.38 -14.40 -3.51
C PRO A 244 -13.98 -12.93 -3.35
N ILE A 245 -12.69 -12.64 -3.52
CA ILE A 245 -12.08 -11.30 -3.37
C ILE A 245 -12.71 -10.33 -4.39
N ARG A 246 -13.82 -9.68 -4.02
CA ARG A 246 -14.37 -8.53 -4.72
C ARG A 246 -13.75 -7.26 -4.16
N ARG A 247 -13.10 -6.48 -5.03
CA ARG A 247 -12.61 -5.13 -4.71
C ARG A 247 -13.81 -4.32 -4.20
N ARG A 248 -13.79 -3.96 -2.90
CA ARG A 248 -14.83 -3.12 -2.29
C ARG A 248 -14.90 -1.78 -3.04
N ALA A 249 -15.95 -1.58 -3.81
CA ALA A 249 -16.35 -0.23 -4.21
C ALA A 249 -16.69 0.53 -2.93
N GLY A 250 -15.86 1.53 -2.60
CA GLY A 250 -16.08 2.36 -1.42
C GLY A 250 -17.43 3.08 -1.46
N PRO A 251 -17.92 3.59 -0.33
CA PRO A 251 -19.20 4.28 -0.26
C PRO A 251 -19.25 5.41 -1.29
N LYS A 252 -20.35 5.48 -2.06
CA LYS A 252 -20.65 6.58 -3.01
C LYS A 252 -20.40 7.90 -2.29
N SER A 253 -19.48 8.71 -2.82
CA SER A 253 -18.99 9.88 -2.10
C SER A 253 -20.11 10.89 -1.89
N ALA A 254 -20.47 11.13 -0.63
CA ALA A 254 -21.02 12.42 -0.21
C ALA A 254 -20.20 13.53 -0.88
N ARG A 255 -20.86 14.47 -1.55
CA ARG A 255 -20.25 15.55 -2.37
C ARG A 255 -19.08 16.16 -1.60
N ARG A 256 -17.84 15.77 -1.93
CA ARG A 256 -16.64 16.25 -1.23
C ARG A 256 -16.41 17.71 -1.65
N LEU A 257 -16.49 18.64 -0.70
CA LEU A 257 -16.20 20.07 -0.91
C LEU A 257 -14.70 20.37 -1.15
N TYR A 258 -13.87 19.34 -1.29
CA TYR A 258 -12.44 19.45 -1.50
C TYR A 258 -11.91 18.32 -2.38
N VAL A 259 -10.85 18.63 -3.11
CA VAL A 259 -10.04 17.67 -3.86
C VAL A 259 -8.82 17.29 -3.04
N LYS A 260 -8.41 16.02 -3.12
CA LYS A 260 -7.21 15.54 -2.45
C LYS A 260 -5.99 15.98 -3.25
N ALA A 261 -4.94 16.37 -2.55
CA ALA A 261 -3.66 16.72 -3.12
C ALA A 261 -2.54 16.10 -2.30
N VAL A 262 -1.38 15.90 -2.91
CA VAL A 262 -0.16 15.45 -2.22
C VAL A 262 0.88 16.57 -2.29
N PHE A 263 1.49 16.89 -1.15
CA PHE A 263 2.63 17.81 -1.13
C PHE A 263 3.87 17.09 -1.67
N THR A 264 4.32 17.48 -2.86
CA THR A 264 5.48 16.82 -3.50
C THR A 264 6.80 17.38 -2.98
N GLY A 265 6.86 18.68 -2.74
CA GLY A 265 8.05 19.36 -2.23
C GLY A 265 8.01 20.84 -2.52
N PHE A 266 9.13 21.52 -2.33
CA PHE A 266 9.23 22.95 -2.60
C PHE A 266 9.71 23.23 -4.03
N LYS A 267 9.47 24.43 -4.52
CA LYS A 267 10.06 24.90 -5.77
C LYS A 267 11.59 24.84 -5.62
N ARG A 268 12.27 24.13 -6.52
CA ARG A 268 13.73 23.98 -6.52
C ARG A 268 14.31 24.21 -7.91
N GLY A 269 15.52 24.76 -7.96
CA GLY A 269 16.41 24.70 -9.11
C GLY A 269 17.42 23.56 -8.95
N HIS A 270 18.48 23.57 -9.77
CA HIS A 270 19.51 22.53 -9.72
C HIS A 270 20.34 22.56 -8.41
N ARG A 271 20.49 23.73 -7.77
CA ARG A 271 21.32 23.92 -6.57
C ARG A 271 20.60 24.59 -5.40
N SER A 272 19.43 25.20 -5.63
CA SER A 272 18.71 25.99 -4.63
C SER A 272 17.27 25.50 -4.47
N GLN A 273 16.73 25.65 -3.26
CA GLN A 273 15.34 25.35 -2.93
C GLN A 273 14.69 26.59 -2.33
N HIS A 274 13.42 26.84 -2.66
CA HIS A 274 12.66 27.99 -2.17
C HIS A 274 11.47 27.49 -1.34
N GLU A 275 11.59 27.47 -0.01
CA GLU A 275 10.55 26.90 0.86
C GLU A 275 9.24 27.68 0.86
N ASN A 276 9.27 28.97 0.48
CA ASN A 276 8.08 29.82 0.43
C ASN A 276 7.06 29.41 -0.65
N THR A 277 7.44 28.51 -1.57
CA THR A 277 6.54 28.01 -2.64
C THR A 277 6.47 26.49 -2.60
N SER A 278 5.31 25.97 -2.21
CA SER A 278 5.02 24.54 -2.12
C SER A 278 4.45 24.01 -3.44
N LEU A 279 4.83 22.80 -3.85
CA LEU A 279 4.29 22.10 -5.02
C LEU A 279 3.28 21.04 -4.57
N LEU A 280 2.10 21.07 -5.15
CA LEU A 280 0.99 20.16 -4.85
C LEU A 280 0.61 19.40 -6.12
N LYS A 281 0.57 18.07 -6.06
CA LYS A 281 -0.04 17.23 -7.11
C LYS A 281 -1.48 16.97 -6.71
N LEU A 282 -2.42 17.46 -7.52
CA LEU A 282 -3.85 17.25 -7.33
C LEU A 282 -4.24 15.85 -7.83
N ASP A 283 -5.19 15.22 -7.14
CA ASP A 283 -5.76 13.92 -7.52
C ASP A 283 -6.69 14.12 -8.73
N GLY A 284 -6.49 13.33 -9.79
CA GLY A 284 -7.28 13.41 -11.03
C GLY A 284 -6.97 14.59 -11.96
N VAL A 285 -5.88 15.34 -11.75
CA VAL A 285 -5.48 16.48 -12.61
C VAL A 285 -4.13 16.18 -13.25
N ASN A 286 -4.11 15.95 -14.56
CA ASN A 286 -2.90 15.63 -15.31
C ASN A 286 -2.49 16.75 -16.28
N ASP A 287 -3.42 17.60 -16.68
CA ASP A 287 -3.19 18.67 -17.64
C ASP A 287 -3.09 20.06 -17.00
N LYS A 288 -2.47 20.97 -17.74
CA LYS A 288 -2.33 22.38 -17.34
C LYS A 288 -3.67 23.13 -17.40
N SER A 289 -4.54 22.78 -18.35
CA SER A 289 -5.91 23.32 -18.48
C SER A 289 -6.69 23.05 -17.19
N ASP A 290 -6.69 21.79 -16.76
CA ASP A 290 -7.46 21.33 -15.61
C ASP A 290 -6.91 21.90 -14.31
N ALA A 291 -5.58 22.03 -14.20
CA ALA A 291 -4.94 22.65 -13.06
C ALA A 291 -5.26 24.16 -12.93
N SER A 292 -5.60 24.83 -14.05
CA SER A 292 -5.94 26.26 -14.06
C SER A 292 -7.25 26.55 -13.31
N PHE A 293 -8.19 25.59 -13.28
CA PHE A 293 -9.42 25.69 -12.49
C PHE A 293 -9.13 25.91 -10.99
N TYR A 294 -8.03 25.36 -10.48
CA TYR A 294 -7.69 25.39 -9.06
C TYR A 294 -6.91 26.64 -8.64
N LEU A 295 -6.64 27.57 -9.56
CA LEU A 295 -5.97 28.82 -9.24
C LEU A 295 -6.83 29.68 -8.29
N GLY A 296 -6.22 30.25 -7.27
CA GLY A 296 -6.90 31.06 -6.24
C GLY A 296 -7.61 30.25 -5.14
N LYS A 297 -7.84 28.95 -5.34
CA LYS A 297 -8.51 28.11 -4.35
C LYS A 297 -7.67 27.92 -3.09
N ARG A 298 -8.35 27.71 -1.95
CA ARG A 298 -7.70 27.53 -0.64
C ARG A 298 -7.19 26.11 -0.47
N ALA A 299 -5.96 25.96 0.00
CA ALA A 299 -5.37 24.68 0.38
C ALA A 299 -5.21 24.61 1.90
N VAL A 300 -5.49 23.46 2.49
CA VAL A 300 -5.31 23.20 3.92
C VAL A 300 -4.51 21.93 4.16
N TYR A 301 -3.45 22.05 4.94
CA TYR A 301 -2.73 20.93 5.51
C TYR A 301 -3.17 20.75 6.96
N MET A 302 -3.73 19.58 7.29
CA MET A 302 -4.07 19.25 8.67
C MET A 302 -3.02 18.31 9.26
N TYR A 303 -2.61 18.60 10.49
CA TYR A 303 -1.66 17.78 11.24
C TYR A 303 -2.13 17.64 12.69
N LYS A 304 -1.64 16.60 13.37
CA LYS A 304 -1.91 16.40 14.80
C LYS A 304 -0.73 16.94 15.60
N GLY A 305 -1.01 17.83 16.56
CA GLY A 305 -0.05 18.29 17.55
C GLY A 305 -0.12 17.49 18.84
N HIS A 306 0.97 17.43 19.60
CA HIS A 306 1.03 16.72 20.88
C HIS A 306 0.09 17.34 21.94
N LYS A 307 0.05 18.67 22.03
CA LYS A 307 -0.83 19.40 22.96
C LYS A 307 -2.18 19.73 22.32
N MET A 308 -3.25 19.50 23.05
CA MET A 308 -4.60 19.97 22.72
C MET A 308 -4.69 21.48 22.91
N ILE A 309 -5.16 22.20 21.89
CA ILE A 309 -5.32 23.66 21.92
C ILE A 309 -6.75 23.99 21.49
N ALA A 310 -7.39 24.93 22.18
CA ALA A 310 -8.65 25.53 21.73
C ALA A 310 -8.33 26.61 20.69
N ARG A 311 -8.94 26.54 19.50
CA ARG A 311 -8.86 27.60 18.49
C ARG A 311 -10.22 28.29 18.39
N GLY A 312 -10.26 29.60 18.64
CA GLY A 312 -11.45 30.43 18.44
C GLY A 312 -12.65 30.05 19.32
N GLY A 313 -12.44 29.87 20.63
CA GLY A 313 -13.51 29.56 21.60
C GLY A 313 -14.10 28.15 21.51
N GLY A 314 -13.71 27.34 20.52
CA GLY A 314 -14.20 25.97 20.35
C GLY A 314 -13.51 24.92 21.24
N PRO A 315 -13.97 23.66 21.20
CA PRO A 315 -13.42 22.57 21.99
C PRO A 315 -11.92 22.35 21.71
N LYS A 316 -11.18 21.93 22.74
CA LYS A 316 -9.75 21.64 22.64
C LYS A 316 -9.52 20.46 21.70
N THR A 317 -8.80 20.67 20.60
CA THR A 317 -8.51 19.62 19.61
C THR A 317 -7.00 19.44 19.42
N ARG A 318 -6.57 18.22 19.05
CA ARG A 318 -5.18 17.95 18.64
C ARG A 318 -4.93 18.31 17.17
N VAL A 319 -5.99 18.48 16.38
CA VAL A 319 -5.89 18.74 14.94
C VAL A 319 -5.64 20.23 14.71
N ARG A 320 -4.60 20.52 13.94
CA ARG A 320 -4.20 21.87 13.57
C ARG A 320 -4.19 21.98 12.06
N ALA A 321 -4.55 23.16 11.56
CA ALA A 321 -4.58 23.45 10.14
C ALA A 321 -3.57 24.55 9.79
N ILE A 322 -2.82 24.36 8.70
CA ILE A 322 -2.05 25.38 8.00
C ILE A 322 -2.79 25.71 6.71
N TRP A 323 -3.18 26.96 6.55
CA TRP A 323 -3.91 27.44 5.38
C TRP A 323 -2.99 28.08 4.36
N GLY A 324 -3.29 27.86 3.09
CA GLY A 324 -2.61 28.46 1.95
C GLY A 324 -3.57 28.71 0.79
N ARG A 325 -3.02 29.25 -0.29
CA ARG A 325 -3.71 29.50 -1.55
C ARG A 325 -2.88 28.98 -2.71
N ILE A 326 -3.56 28.41 -3.70
CA ILE A 326 -2.94 28.04 -4.96
C ILE A 326 -2.72 29.31 -5.77
N THR A 327 -1.50 29.49 -6.26
CA THR A 327 -1.04 30.72 -6.92
C THR A 327 -0.87 30.55 -8.41
N ARG A 328 -0.18 29.49 -8.87
CA ARG A 328 0.09 29.24 -10.30
C ARG A 328 0.19 27.76 -10.59
N VAL A 329 -0.02 27.36 -11.84
CA VAL A 329 0.31 26.01 -12.33
C VAL A 329 1.83 25.82 -12.45
N HIS A 330 2.30 24.59 -12.30
CA HIS A 330 3.71 24.21 -12.39
C HIS A 330 3.92 23.14 -13.48
N GLY A 331 4.56 23.52 -14.57
CA GLY A 331 4.83 22.62 -15.69
C GLY A 331 3.53 22.17 -16.38
N ASN A 332 3.61 21.03 -17.08
CA ASN A 332 2.49 20.50 -17.86
C ASN A 332 1.74 19.34 -17.19
N SER A 333 2.28 18.78 -16.09
CA SER A 333 1.78 17.56 -15.45
C SER A 333 0.66 17.76 -14.42
N GLY A 334 -0.07 18.87 -14.49
CA GLY A 334 -1.16 19.19 -13.55
C GLY A 334 -0.72 19.48 -12.11
N VAL A 335 0.56 19.75 -11.87
CA VAL A 335 1.09 20.17 -10.55
C VAL A 335 0.80 21.66 -10.36
N VAL A 336 0.45 22.07 -9.14
CA VAL A 336 0.18 23.47 -8.79
C VAL A 336 1.13 23.99 -7.72
N ARG A 337 1.42 25.30 -7.76
CA ARG A 337 2.20 26.04 -6.77
C ARG A 337 1.26 26.66 -5.74
N ALA A 338 1.48 26.38 -4.47
CA ALA A 338 0.74 26.96 -3.36
C ALA A 338 1.66 27.78 -2.45
N LYS A 339 1.14 28.89 -1.95
CA LYS A 339 1.75 29.67 -0.87
C LYS A 339 0.92 29.50 0.40
N PHE A 340 1.55 29.00 1.45
CA PHE A 340 0.93 28.86 2.77
C PHE A 340 1.27 30.06 3.64
N ARG A 341 0.39 30.38 4.62
CA ARG A 341 0.65 31.47 5.58
C ARG A 341 1.92 31.23 6.40
N HIS A 342 2.15 29.98 6.76
CA HIS A 342 3.42 29.51 7.28
C HIS A 342 3.91 28.39 6.37
N ASN A 343 5.21 28.35 6.10
CA ASN A 343 5.80 27.31 5.28
C ASN A 343 5.45 25.93 5.83
N LEU A 344 5.14 24.99 4.94
CA LEU A 344 4.88 23.62 5.34
C LEU A 344 6.15 23.01 5.95
N PRO A 345 6.05 22.19 7.00
CA PRO A 345 7.21 21.49 7.52
C PRO A 345 7.67 20.42 6.50
N PRO A 346 8.97 20.07 6.44
CA PRO A 346 9.45 18.97 5.60
C PRO A 346 8.76 17.64 5.87
N SER A 347 8.32 17.39 7.11
CA SER A 347 7.51 16.22 7.49
C SER A 347 6.14 16.15 6.79
N ALA A 348 5.68 17.24 6.17
CA ALA A 348 4.46 17.24 5.38
C ALA A 348 4.66 16.64 3.97
N MET A 349 5.90 16.45 3.51
CA MET A 349 6.15 15.90 2.17
C MET A 349 5.56 14.50 2.04
N GLY A 350 4.88 14.23 0.93
CA GLY A 350 4.13 12.99 0.70
C GLY A 350 2.79 12.89 1.44
N LYS A 351 2.49 13.81 2.37
CA LYS A 351 1.20 13.80 3.09
C LYS A 351 0.10 14.49 2.28
N ARG A 352 -1.14 14.11 2.60
CA ARG A 352 -2.35 14.60 1.96
C ARG A 352 -2.67 16.02 2.41
N ILE A 353 -2.95 16.88 1.42
CA ILE A 353 -3.46 18.24 1.55
C ILE A 353 -4.85 18.26 0.94
N ARG A 354 -5.77 19.05 1.53
CA ARG A 354 -7.11 19.24 0.98
C ARG A 354 -7.15 20.58 0.26
N VAL A 355 -7.54 20.57 -1.00
CA VAL A 355 -7.76 21.77 -1.80
C VAL A 355 -9.26 22.01 -1.88
N MET A 356 -9.72 23.09 -1.28
CA MET A 356 -11.13 23.43 -1.21
C MET A 356 -11.64 23.80 -2.61
N LEU A 357 -12.86 23.39 -2.94
CA LEU A 357 -13.49 23.73 -4.21
C LEU A 357 -14.06 25.16 -4.24
N TYR A 358 -14.11 25.83 -3.09
CA TYR A 358 -14.58 27.20 -2.93
C TYR A 358 -13.41 28.20 -2.71
N PRO A 359 -13.56 29.48 -3.07
CA PRO A 359 -14.71 30.08 -3.77
C PRO A 359 -14.87 29.53 -5.20
N SER A 360 -16.11 29.47 -5.68
CA SER A 360 -16.43 29.06 -7.05
C SER A 360 -15.90 30.12 -8.02
N ASN A 361 -15.21 29.68 -9.08
CA ASN A 361 -14.78 30.53 -10.21
C ASN A 361 -15.67 30.26 -11.44
N ILE A 362 -16.91 29.83 -11.22
CA ILE A 362 -17.92 29.66 -12.28
C ILE A 362 -18.51 31.02 -12.57
#